data_AF-A0A2D5AN81-F1
#
_entry.id   AF-A0A2D5AN81-F1
#
_cell.length_a   1.000
_cell.length_b   1.000
_cell.length_c   1.000
_cell.angle_alpha   90.00
_cell.angle_beta   90.00
_cell.angle_gamma   90.00
#
_symmetry.space_group_name_H-M   'P 1'
#
loop_
_entity.id
_entity.type
_entity.pdbx_description
1 polymer ?
#
loop_
_entity_poly.entity_id
_entity_poly.type
_entity_poly.pdbx_seq_one_letter_code
_entity_poly.pdbx_strand_id
1 'polypeptide(L)' 'MKLNSFETIDSHLLFGLVNTALRNDFDDLEDLIRFHDLDQERLLQKLREAGYHYVADLNQFRPTASR' A
#
# COMPACT_ATOMS: atom_id res chain seq x y z
N MET A 1 5.13 -10.35 -7.81
CA MET A 1 5.42 -10.38 -6.35
C MET A 1 4.16 -10.86 -5.62
N LYS A 2 4.25 -11.58 -4.48
CA LYS A 2 3.05 -11.96 -3.70
C LYS A 2 2.97 -11.11 -2.44
N LEU A 3 1.90 -10.33 -2.27
CA LEU A 3 1.67 -9.46 -1.10
C LEU A 3 0.78 -10.10 -0.02
N ASN A 4 0.39 -11.36 -0.20
CA ASN A 4 -0.57 -12.07 0.67
C ASN A 4 -0.08 -12.26 2.13
N SER A 5 1.17 -11.93 2.44
CA SER A 5 1.74 -11.95 3.79
C SER A 5 2.18 -10.56 4.25
N PHE A 6 1.58 -9.49 3.72
CA PHE A 6 2.00 -8.11 4.02
C PHE A 6 2.02 -7.77 5.51
N GLU A 7 1.20 -8.43 6.32
CA GLU A 7 1.12 -8.20 7.76
C GLU A 7 2.46 -8.42 8.48
N THR A 8 3.27 -9.37 8.01
CA THR A 8 4.58 -9.71 8.61
C THR A 8 5.73 -8.91 8.02
N ILE A 9 5.49 -8.18 6.92
CA ILE A 9 6.49 -7.33 6.28
C ILE A 9 6.67 -6.05 7.11
N ASP A 10 7.93 -5.59 7.26
CA ASP A 10 8.23 -4.28 7.82
C ASP A 10 7.46 -3.17 7.06
N SER A 11 6.86 -2.23 7.77
CA SER A 11 5.95 -1.25 7.15
C SER A 11 6.65 -0.30 6.17
N HIS A 12 7.94 0.03 6.36
CA HIS A 12 8.68 0.89 5.44
C HIS A 12 9.05 0.13 4.16
N LEU A 13 9.39 -1.16 4.30
CA LEU A 13 9.59 -2.03 3.14
C LEU A 13 8.27 -2.23 2.38
N LEU A 14 7.18 -2.52 3.09
CA LEU A 14 5.85 -2.70 2.51
C LEU A 14 5.41 -1.46 1.72
N PHE A 15 5.64 -0.26 2.27
CA PHE A 15 5.39 1.01 1.59
C PHE A 15 6.06 1.08 0.21
N GLY A 16 7.37 0.76 0.13
CA GLY A 16 8.10 0.78 -1.13
C GLY A 16 7.61 -0.27 -2.14
N LEU A 17 7.27 -1.46 -1.65
CA LEU A 17 6.76 -2.57 -2.45
C LEU A 17 5.40 -2.25 -3.06
N VAL A 18 4.45 -1.78 -2.24
CA VAL A 18 3.10 -1.41 -2.67
C VAL A 18 3.17 -0.25 -3.67
N ASN A 19 3.98 0.78 -3.42
CA ASN A 19 4.14 1.88 -4.37
C ASN A 19 4.77 1.48 -5.70
N THR A 20 5.68 0.51 -5.68
CA THR A 20 6.29 0.00 -6.92
C THR A 20 5.27 -0.80 -7.72
N ALA A 21 4.48 -1.64 -7.04
CA ALA A 21 3.40 -2.40 -7.65
C ALA A 21 2.32 -1.47 -8.24
N LEU A 22 1.81 -0.51 -7.47
CA LEU A 22 0.81 0.46 -7.96
C LEU A 22 1.30 1.25 -9.17
N ARG A 23 2.59 1.61 -9.22
CA ARG A 23 3.13 2.36 -10.37
C ARG A 23 3.25 1.53 -11.64
N ASN A 24 3.59 0.25 -11.51
CA ASN A 24 4.02 -0.57 -12.64
C ASN A 24 2.94 -1.54 -13.13
N ASP A 25 2.09 -2.03 -12.22
CA ASP A 25 1.31 -3.25 -12.43
C ASP A 25 -0.21 -3.04 -12.23
N PHE A 26 -0.66 -1.92 -11.65
CA PHE A 26 -2.07 -1.71 -11.27
C PHE A 26 -2.59 -0.30 -11.59
N ASP A 27 -3.87 -0.20 -11.96
CA ASP A 27 -4.51 1.09 -12.26
C ASP A 27 -4.81 1.91 -10.99
N ASP A 28 -5.18 1.23 -9.90
CA ASP A 28 -5.48 1.83 -8.60
C ASP A 28 -5.25 0.84 -7.44
N LEU A 29 -5.54 1.29 -6.21
CA LEU A 29 -5.45 0.44 -5.02
C LEU A 29 -6.46 -0.72 -5.05
N GLU A 30 -7.67 -0.52 -5.57
CA GLU A 30 -8.70 -1.55 -5.56
C GLU A 30 -8.29 -2.73 -6.47
N ASP A 31 -7.70 -2.42 -7.63
CA ASP A 31 -7.16 -3.43 -8.55
C ASP A 31 -6.03 -4.25 -7.90
N LEU A 32 -5.10 -3.60 -7.21
CA LEU A 32 -4.03 -4.27 -6.44
C LEU A 32 -4.62 -5.20 -5.37
N ILE A 33 -5.59 -4.70 -4.60
CA ILE A 33 -6.24 -5.45 -3.51
C ILE A 33 -6.93 -6.70 -4.08
N ARG A 34 -7.69 -6.54 -5.17
CA ARG A 34 -8.43 -7.63 -5.81
C ARG A 34 -7.49 -8.67 -6.40
N PHE A 35 -6.43 -8.24 -7.07
CA PHE A 35 -5.46 -9.13 -7.71
C PHE A 35 -4.70 -9.99 -6.69
N HIS A 36 -4.34 -9.40 -5.55
CA HIS A 36 -3.61 -10.11 -4.49
C HIS A 36 -4.51 -10.75 -3.43
N ASP A 37 -5.83 -10.58 -3.51
CA ASP A 37 -6.82 -11.04 -2.53
C ASP A 37 -6.46 -10.56 -1.11
N LEU A 38 -6.28 -9.24 -0.97
CA LEU A 38 -5.85 -8.61 0.28
C LEU A 38 -7.03 -8.03 1.05
N ASP A 39 -6.87 -7.90 2.37
CA ASP A 39 -7.75 -7.05 3.17
C ASP A 39 -7.30 -5.58 3.07
N GLN A 40 -8.10 -4.78 2.37
CA GLN A 40 -7.82 -3.36 2.14
C GLN A 40 -7.74 -2.57 3.44
N GLU A 41 -8.63 -2.81 4.40
CA GLU A 41 -8.65 -2.06 5.65
C GLU A 41 -7.39 -2.34 6.46
N ARG A 42 -6.96 -3.61 6.51
CA ARG A 42 -5.73 -4.01 7.20
C ARG A 42 -4.48 -3.42 6.56
N LEU A 43 -4.39 -3.40 5.23
CA LEU A 43 -3.28 -2.77 4.52
C LEU A 43 -3.21 -1.27 4.80
N LEU A 44 -4.35 -0.58 4.66
CA LEU A 44 -4.46 0.84 4.92
C LEU A 44 -4.15 1.18 6.38
N GLN A 45 -4.62 0.38 7.33
CA GLN A 45 -4.36 0.58 8.75
C GLN A 45 -2.86 0.45 9.05
N LYS A 46 -2.22 -0.64 8.62
CA LYS A 46 -0.79 -0.89 8.87
C LYS A 46 0.09 0.22 8.31
N LEU A 47 -0.19 0.68 7.09
CA LEU A 47 0.56 1.77 6.46
C LEU A 47 0.27 3.12 7.13
N ARG A 48 -0.98 3.36 7.58
CA ARG A 48 -1.35 4.56 8.33
C ARG A 48 -0.68 4.65 9.68
N GLU A 49 -0.62 3.56 10.44
CA GLU A 49 0.10 3.48 11.71
C GLU A 49 1.60 3.74 11.54
N ALA A 50 2.16 3.39 10.36
CA ALA A 50 3.52 3.72 9.98
C ALA A 50 3.70 5.14 9.41
N GLY A 51 2.64 5.97 9.39
CA GLY A 51 2.71 7.35 8.93
C GLY A 51 2.56 7.52 7.42
N TYR A 52 1.91 6.60 6.71
CA TYR A 52 1.63 6.70 5.28
C TYR A 52 0.14 6.76 4.99
N HIS A 53 -0.26 7.49 3.94
CA HIS A 53 -1.63 7.52 3.45
C HIS A 53 -1.66 7.35 1.93
N TYR A 54 -2.69 6.68 1.43
CA TYR A 54 -2.90 6.53 -0.01
C TYR A 54 -3.44 7.82 -0.62
N VAL A 55 -2.88 8.25 -1.75
CA VAL A 55 -3.31 9.40 -2.53
C VAL A 55 -3.77 8.89 -3.89
N ALA A 56 -5.09 8.85 -4.10
CA ALA A 56 -5.71 8.30 -5.31
C ALA A 56 -5.23 9.00 -6.60
N ASP A 57 -5.14 10.34 -6.58
CA ASP A 57 -4.69 11.13 -7.73
C ASP A 57 -3.26 10.78 -8.21
N LEU A 58 -2.43 10.25 -7.30
CA LEU A 58 -1.06 9.86 -7.60
C LEU A 58 -0.91 8.34 -7.75
N ASN A 59 -1.98 7.58 -7.53
CA ASN A 59 -1.99 6.14 -7.33
C ASN A 59 -0.84 5.63 -6.44
N GLN A 60 -0.56 6.34 -5.34
CA GLN A 60 0.59 6.04 -4.49
C GLN A 60 0.35 6.43 -3.03
N PHE A 61 1.00 5.70 -2.13
CA PHE A 61 1.15 6.10 -0.74
C PHE A 61 2.17 7.23 -0.60
N ARG A 62 1.89 8.18 0.30
CA ARG A 62 2.77 9.29 0.68
C ARG A 62 2.94 9.35 2.19
N PRO A 63 4.08 9.87 2.68
CA PRO A 63 4.23 10.20 4.09
C PRO A 63 3.14 11.19 4.51
N THR A 64 2.44 10.88 5.59
CA THR A 64 1.58 11.83 6.29
C THR A 64 2.50 12.89 6.89
N ALA A 65 2.59 14.04 6.25
CA ALA A 65 3.42 15.13 6.76
C ALA A 65 2.94 15.51 8.16
N SER A 66 3.76 15.23 9.18
CA SER A 66 3.65 15.87 10.47
C SER A 66 3.94 17.36 10.24
N ARG A 67 2.91 18.20 10.34
CA ARG A 67 3.12 19.64 10.57
C ARG A 67 3.72 19.84 11.95
#